data_AF-A0A951K007-F1
#
_entry.id   AF-A0A951K007-F1
#
_cell.length_a   1.000
_cell.length_b   1.000
_cell.length_c   1.000
_cell.angle_alpha   90.00
_cell.angle_beta   90.00
_cell.angle_gamma   90.00
#
_symmetry.space_group_name_H-M   'P 1'
#
loop_
_entity.id
_entity.type
_entity.pdbx_description
1 polymer ?
#
loop_
_entity_poly.entity_id
_entity_poly.type
_entity_poly.pdbx_seq_one_letter_code
_entity_poly.pdbx_strand_id
1 'polypeptide(L)'
;MLLVLVWLPVLAGGGLWASRARTRASLGGAAGAAVTLDLAVAVWAAVTQPSLVWRWGGGLDLVLEVSAVARLPVVLVPLVALPIVAYAAAHEEDRG
;
A
#
# COMPACT_ATOMS: atom_id res chain seq x y z
N MET A 1 2.79 12.02 6.96
CA MET A 1 3.39 11.20 5.88
C MET A 1 3.41 9.71 6.23
N LEU A 2 3.84 9.30 7.44
CA LEU A 2 3.72 7.91 7.91
C LEU A 2 2.30 7.31 7.78
N LEU A 3 1.28 8.11 8.09
CA LEU A 3 -0.11 7.70 7.93
C LEU A 3 -0.48 7.36 6.47
N VAL A 4 0.20 7.95 5.48
CA VAL A 4 -0.03 7.61 4.06
C VAL A 4 0.36 6.16 3.81
N LEU A 5 1.49 5.71 4.35
CA LEU A 5 1.95 4.32 4.24
C LEU A 5 0.91 3.30 4.76
N VAL A 6 0.16 3.70 5.81
CA VAL A 6 -0.86 2.83 6.42
C VAL A 6 -2.19 2.93 5.69
N TRP A 7 -2.63 4.15 5.39
CA TRP A 7 -3.98 4.39 4.88
C TRP A 7 -4.09 4.28 3.36
N LEU A 8 -3.02 4.50 2.61
CA LEU A 8 -3.05 4.44 1.15
C LEU A 8 -3.56 3.10 0.61
N PRO A 9 -3.07 1.92 1.04
CA PRO A 9 -3.61 0.65 0.56
C PRO A 9 -5.07 0.44 0.98
N VAL A 10 -5.45 0.89 2.18
CA VAL A 10 -6.83 0.78 2.69
C VAL A 10 -7.79 1.64 1.85
N LEU A 11 -7.42 2.89 1.59
CA LEU A 11 -8.22 3.84 0.83
C LEU A 11 -8.26 3.46 -0.66
N ALA A 12 -7.15 2.98 -1.22
CA ALA A 12 -7.10 2.48 -2.59
C ALA A 12 -7.99 1.25 -2.75
N GLY A 13 -7.88 0.28 -1.84
CA GLY A 13 -8.74 -0.92 -1.84
C GLY A 13 -10.22 -0.58 -1.67
N GLY A 14 -10.55 0.28 -0.70
CA GLY A 14 -11.92 0.75 -0.48
C GLY A 14 -12.47 1.57 -1.64
N GLY A 15 -11.64 2.41 -2.25
CA GLY A 15 -11.97 3.19 -3.44
C GLY A 15 -12.23 2.31 -4.67
N LEU A 16 -11.41 1.29 -4.89
CA LEU A 16 -11.62 0.29 -5.94
C LEU A 16 -12.90 -0.52 -5.71
N TRP A 17 -13.15 -0.95 -4.48
CA TRP A 17 -14.36 -1.67 -4.11
C TRP A 17 -15.63 -0.84 -4.28
N ALA A 18 -15.58 0.44 -3.90
CA ALA A 18 -16.69 1.38 -4.10
C ALA A 18 -16.81 1.83 -5.56
N SER A 19 -15.73 1.77 -6.33
CA SER A 19 -15.76 2.11 -7.74
C SER A 19 -16.64 1.10 -8.47
N ARG A 20 -17.73 1.58 -9.08
CA ARG A 20 -18.54 0.79 -10.00
C ARG A 20 -17.83 0.62 -11.35
N ALA A 21 -16.51 0.47 -11.33
CA ALA A 21 -15.69 0.31 -12.52
C ALA A 21 -16.24 -0.86 -13.32
N ARG A 22 -16.65 -0.58 -14.56
CA ARG A 22 -17.39 -1.55 -15.37
C ARG A 22 -16.49 -2.53 -16.11
N THR A 23 -15.20 -2.24 -16.22
CA THR A 23 -14.25 -3.06 -16.98
C THR A 23 -13.10 -3.51 -16.09
N ARG A 24 -12.77 -4.80 -16.18
CA ARG A 24 -11.67 -5.42 -15.42
C ARG A 24 -10.32 -4.77 -15.72
N ALA A 25 -10.10 -4.33 -16.97
CA ALA A 25 -8.90 -3.58 -17.35
C ALA A 25 -8.73 -2.27 -16.55
N SER A 26 -9.82 -1.55 -16.29
CA SER A 26 -9.76 -0.32 -15.47
C SER A 26 -9.47 -0.61 -13.99
N LEU A 27 -10.02 -1.70 -13.46
CA LEU A 27 -9.75 -2.17 -12.09
C LEU A 27 -8.29 -2.63 -11.94
N GLY A 28 -7.80 -3.44 -12.88
CA GLY A 28 -6.42 -3.92 -12.88
C GLY A 28 -5.41 -2.78 -13.02
N GLY A 29 -5.66 -1.82 -13.93
CA GLY A 29 -4.83 -0.64 -14.09
C GLY A 29 -4.80 0.25 -12.82
N ALA A 30 -5.96 0.46 -12.20
CA ALA A 30 -6.05 1.25 -10.98
C ALA A 30 -5.42 0.54 -9.77
N ALA A 31 -5.56 -0.78 -9.65
CA ALA A 31 -4.87 -1.58 -8.63
C ALA A 31 -3.34 -1.54 -8.82
N GLY A 32 -2.86 -1.69 -10.05
CA GLY A 32 -1.43 -1.59 -10.37
C GLY A 32 -0.86 -0.21 -10.05
N ALA A 33 -1.59 0.86 -10.40
CA ALA A 33 -1.20 2.23 -10.07
C ALA A 33 -1.15 2.46 -8.55
N ALA A 34 -2.13 1.94 -7.80
CA ALA A 34 -2.15 2.03 -6.34
C ALA A 34 -0.95 1.34 -5.70
N VAL A 35 -0.62 0.11 -6.11
CA VAL A 35 0.54 -0.62 -5.58
C VAL A 35 1.86 0.04 -5.98
N THR A 36 1.94 0.61 -7.19
CA THR A 36 3.13 1.37 -7.61
C THR A 36 3.34 2.61 -6.75
N LEU A 37 2.25 3.33 -6.44
CA LEU A 37 2.30 4.47 -5.55
C LEU A 37 2.67 4.05 -4.12
N ASP A 38 2.13 2.93 -3.64
CA ASP A 38 2.47 2.38 -2.32
C ASP A 38 3.96 2.03 -2.22
N LEU A 39 4.53 1.40 -3.25
CA LEU A 39 5.96 1.13 -3.35
C LEU A 39 6.79 2.42 -3.30
N ALA A 40 6.38 3.47 -4.01
CA ALA A 40 7.09 4.74 -4.00
C ALA A 40 7.08 5.40 -2.59
N VAL A 41 5.95 5.35 -1.89
CA VAL A 41 5.83 5.84 -0.51
C VAL A 41 6.68 4.99 0.44
N ALA A 42 6.71 3.66 0.25
CA ALA A 42 7.54 2.76 1.05
C ALA A 42 9.04 3.02 0.87
N VAL A 43 9.50 3.22 -0.37
CA VAL A 43 10.90 3.58 -0.65
C VAL A 43 11.24 4.91 0.02
N TRP A 44 10.38 5.91 -0.12
CA TRP A 44 10.57 7.21 0.54
C TRP A 44 10.66 7.06 2.07
N ALA A 45 9.76 6.27 2.68
CA ALA A 45 9.75 6.03 4.12
C ALA A 45 10.99 5.26 4.60
N ALA A 46 11.48 4.30 3.81
CA ALA A 46 12.70 3.56 4.11
C ALA A 46 13.97 4.43 4.03
N VAL A 47 13.96 5.49 3.23
CA VAL A 47 15.05 6.46 3.12
C VAL A 47 14.98 7.50 4.25
N THR A 48 13.79 8.04 4.53
CA THR A 48 13.62 9.16 5.45
C THR A 48 13.42 8.74 6.91
N GLN A 49 13.13 7.47 7.17
CA GLN A 49 12.95 6.89 8.51
C GLN A 49 12.03 7.73 9.41
N PRO A 50 10.81 8.06 8.94
CA PRO A 50 9.92 8.90 9.70
C PRO A 50 9.47 8.18 10.99
N SER A 51 9.19 8.96 12.02
CA SER A 51 8.56 8.51 13.27
C SER A 51 7.35 9.37 13.61
N LEU A 52 6.37 8.76 14.27
CA LEU A 52 5.16 9.41 14.76
C LEU A 52 4.83 8.82 16.14
N VAL A 53 4.64 9.71 17.11
CA VAL A 53 4.18 9.34 18.45
C VAL A 53 2.82 9.98 18.67
N TRP A 54 1.83 9.18 19.04
CA TRP A 54 0.48 9.65 19.30
C TRP A 54 -0.03 9.11 20.63
N ARG A 55 -0.53 9.98 21.51
CA ARG A 55 -1.12 9.56 22.78
C ARG A 55 -2.42 8.81 22.49
N TRP A 56 -2.44 7.51 22.76
CA TRP A 56 -3.55 6.64 22.40
C TRP A 56 -4.63 6.59 23.49
N GLY A 57 -4.24 6.84 24.75
CA GLY A 57 -5.11 6.88 25.93
C GLY A 57 -4.63 5.93 27.04
N GLY A 58 -5.14 6.09 28.26
CA GLY A 58 -4.80 5.20 29.38
C GLY A 58 -3.31 5.20 29.80
N GLY A 59 -2.57 6.25 29.45
CA GLY A 59 -1.12 6.31 29.66
C GLY A 59 -0.29 5.59 28.60
N LEU A 60 -0.91 5.12 27.51
CA LEU A 60 -0.25 4.47 26.38
C LEU A 60 -0.01 5.45 25.23
N ASP A 61 1.17 5.31 24.62
CA ASP A 61 1.54 6.00 23.39
C ASP A 61 1.62 4.99 22.23
N LEU A 62 0.97 5.33 21.12
CA LEU A 62 1.13 4.64 19.84
C LEU A 62 2.38 5.22 19.16
N VAL A 63 3.40 4.38 18.99
CA VAL A 63 4.63 4.74 18.27
C VAL A 63 4.62 4.03 16.93
N LEU A 64 4.72 4.80 15.85
CA LEU A 64 4.86 4.31 14.49
C LEU A 64 6.20 4.80 13.95
N GLU A 65 7.11 3.88 13.63
CA GLU A 65 8.46 4.20 13.21
C GLU A 65 8.94 3.23 12.14
N VAL A 66 9.66 3.74 11.14
CA VAL A 66 10.42 2.91 10.20
C VAL A 66 11.84 2.73 10.75
N SER A 67 11.99 1.76 11.65
CA SER A 67 13.29 1.39 12.21
C SER A 67 14.19 0.71 11.17
N ALA A 68 15.49 0.59 11.44
CA ALA A 68 16.45 -0.06 10.54
C ALA A 68 16.01 -1.46 10.10
N VAL A 69 15.38 -2.22 10.99
CA VAL A 69 14.85 -3.57 10.71
C VAL A 69 13.59 -3.52 9.84
N ALA A 70 12.75 -2.50 10.01
CA ALA A 70 11.52 -2.32 9.24
C ALA A 70 11.74 -1.82 7.80
N ARG A 71 12.91 -1.21 7.51
CA ARG A 71 13.23 -0.67 6.17
C ARG A 71 13.15 -1.71 5.04
N LEU A 72 13.58 -2.94 5.32
CA LEU A 72 13.55 -4.00 4.32
C LEU A 72 12.11 -4.48 4.05
N PRO A 73 11.34 -4.94 5.06
CA PRO A 73 9.98 -5.44 4.82
C PRO A 73 9.04 -4.37 4.28
N VAL A 74 9.21 -3.10 4.67
CA VAL A 74 8.33 -2.02 4.18
C VAL A 74 8.40 -1.84 2.67
N VAL A 75 9.58 -2.08 2.06
CA VAL A 75 9.77 -2.01 0.60
C VAL A 75 9.49 -3.35 -0.06
N LEU A 76 9.90 -4.46 0.56
CA LEU A 76 9.74 -5.80 -0.02
C LEU A 76 8.29 -6.17 -0.27
N VAL A 77 7.39 -5.84 0.67
CA VAL A 77 5.97 -6.19 0.54
C VAL A 77 5.33 -5.60 -0.72
N PRO A 78 5.35 -4.27 -0.95
CA PRO A 78 4.79 -3.70 -2.17
C PRO A 78 5.58 -4.08 -3.43
N LEU A 79 6.90 -4.30 -3.31
CA LEU A 79 7.73 -4.76 -4.43
C LEU A 79 7.29 -6.14 -4.94
N VAL A 80 6.96 -7.06 -4.04
CA VAL A 80 6.47 -8.41 -4.38
C VAL A 80 4.99 -8.37 -4.77
N ALA A 81 4.19 -7.49 -4.17
CA ALA A 81 2.79 -7.32 -4.51
C ALA A 81 2.60 -6.82 -5.95
N LEU A 82 3.49 -5.95 -6.45
CA LEU A 82 3.40 -5.35 -7.78
C LEU A 82 3.32 -6.38 -8.93
N PRO A 83 4.25 -7.35 -9.08
CA PRO A 83 4.13 -8.37 -10.11
C PRO A 83 2.93 -9.29 -9.91
N ILE A 84 2.50 -9.56 -8.66
CA ILE A 84 1.30 -10.37 -8.38
C ILE A 84 0.05 -9.65 -8.90
N VAL A 85 -0.09 -8.36 -8.59
CA VAL A 85 -1.23 -7.55 -9.04
C VAL A 85 -1.19 -7.35 -10.56
N ALA A 86 -0.02 -7.14 -11.14
CA ALA A 86 0.14 -7.04 -12.59
C ALA A 86 -0.25 -8.36 -13.29
N TYR A 87 0.19 -9.50 -12.76
CA TYR A 87 -0.18 -10.81 -13.28
C TYR A 87 -1.69 -11.07 -13.16
N ALA A 88 -2.27 -10.80 -11.98
CA ALA A 88 -3.70 -10.95 -11.74
C ALA A 88 -4.54 -10.05 -12.66
N ALA A 89 -4.10 -8.82 -12.91
CA ALA A 89 -4.74 -7.90 -13.83
C ALA A 89 -4.71 -8.39 -15.29
N ALA A 90 -3.65 -9.10 -15.69
CA ALA A 90 -3.49 -9.62 -17.04
C ALA A 90 -4.20 -10.97 -17.28
N HIS A 91 -4.37 -11.80 -16.24
CA HIS A 91 -4.86 -13.19 -16.38
C HIS A 91 -6.26 -13.43 -15.80
N GLU A 92 -6.96 -12.38 -15.36
CA GLU A 92 -8.37 -12.51 -14.98
C GLU A 92 -9.30 -12.84 -16.18
N GLU A 93 -8.78 -12.81 -17.41
CA GLU A 93 -9.50 -13.15 -18.65
C GLU A 93 -9.88 -14.64 -18.76
N ASP A 94 -9.18 -15.56 -18.07
CA ASP A 94 -9.32 -17.01 -18.27
C ASP A 94 -10.32 -17.73 -17.32
N ARG A 95 -11.00 -17.01 -16.41
CA ARG A 95 -11.90 -17.62 -15.40
C ARG A 95 -13.34 -17.07 -15.42
N GLY A 96 -13.82 -16.68 -16.60
CA GLY A 96 -15.23 -16.34 -16.86
C GLY A 96 -15.99 -17.50 -17.49
#